data_AF-A0AAU5VCD5-F1
#
_entry.id   AF-A0AAU5VCD5-F1
#
_cell.length_a   1.000
_cell.length_b   1.000
_cell.length_c   1.000
_cell.angle_alpha   90.00
_cell.angle_beta   90.00
_cell.angle_gamma   90.00
#
_symmetry.space_group_name_H-M   'P 1'
#
loop_
_entity.id
_entity.type
_entity.pdbx_description
1 polymer ?
#
loop_
_entity_poly.entity_id
_entity_poly.type
_entity_poly.pdbx_seq_one_letter_code
_entity_poly.pdbx_strand_id
1 'polypeptide(L)'
;MYSALAQAVFEALGDYEVIRREYARGDENRRERKRLEDTIRYYMAGLAPRGMFVDSAFMRETAEATLVALKKDLAKIDPESTKDRWIYESTGMTYRQHWEAGGVEAMEKDLLSAGITFELGKQEDGELLGQLIIPHDVKKRLIRMGDNWS
;
A
#
# COMPACT_ATOMS: atom_id res chain seq x y z
N MET A 1 -21.55 -31.07 -2.38
CA MET A 1 -20.56 -30.59 -3.37
C MET A 1 -20.10 -29.18 -3.04
N TYR A 2 -21.01 -28.19 -2.95
CA TYR A 2 -20.65 -26.80 -2.62
C TYR A 2 -19.95 -26.65 -1.25
N SER A 3 -20.42 -27.37 -0.23
CA SER A 3 -19.80 -27.38 1.10
C SER A 3 -18.36 -27.92 1.11
N ALA A 4 -18.09 -28.98 0.35
CA ALA A 4 -16.77 -29.58 0.26
C ALA A 4 -15.77 -28.67 -0.46
N LEU A 5 -16.22 -27.97 -1.52
CA LEU A 5 -15.41 -26.98 -2.23
C LEU A 5 -15.06 -25.79 -1.34
N ALA A 6 -16.08 -25.22 -0.68
CA ALA A 6 -15.87 -24.10 0.24
C ALA A 6 -14.90 -24.49 1.36
N GLN A 7 -15.06 -25.69 1.94
CA GLN A 7 -14.16 -26.19 2.96
C GLN A 7 -12.72 -26.33 2.46
N ALA A 8 -12.50 -26.92 1.29
CA ALA A 8 -11.16 -27.05 0.70
C ALA A 8 -10.49 -25.68 0.47
N VAL A 9 -11.27 -24.68 0.06
CA VAL A 9 -10.79 -23.29 -0.11
C VAL A 9 -10.43 -22.67 1.25
N PHE A 10 -11.27 -22.81 2.27
CA PHE A 10 -11.00 -22.34 3.62
C PHE A 10 -9.75 -22.98 4.23
N GLU A 11 -9.53 -24.27 3.99
CA GLU A 11 -8.35 -24.99 4.47
C GLU A 11 -7.08 -24.55 3.72
N ALA A 12 -7.18 -24.30 2.41
CA ALA A 12 -6.01 -23.95 1.61
C ALA A 12 -5.58 -22.48 1.73
N LEU A 13 -6.54 -21.57 1.89
CA LEU A 13 -6.32 -20.12 1.73
C LEU A 13 -6.86 -19.28 2.88
N GLY A 14 -7.72 -19.85 3.74
CA GLY A 14 -8.42 -19.11 4.77
C GLY A 14 -7.49 -18.41 5.75
N ASP A 15 -6.31 -18.97 6.01
CA ASP A 15 -5.36 -18.41 6.98
C ASP A 15 -4.42 -17.36 6.37
N TYR A 16 -4.54 -17.09 5.06
CA TYR A 16 -3.79 -16.00 4.43
C TYR A 16 -4.35 -14.65 4.87
N GLU A 17 -3.43 -13.74 5.13
CA GLU A 17 -3.76 -12.36 5.44
C GLU A 17 -4.29 -11.65 4.19
N VAL A 18 -5.36 -10.88 4.37
CA VAL A 18 -5.86 -9.98 3.33
C VAL A 18 -4.93 -8.77 3.30
N ILE A 19 -4.24 -8.58 2.17
CA ILE A 19 -3.38 -7.42 1.93
C ILE A 19 -4.06 -6.49 0.94
N ARG A 20 -4.08 -5.19 1.28
CA ARG A 20 -4.51 -4.13 0.37
C ARG A 20 -3.29 -3.52 -0.30
N ARG A 21 -3.36 -3.26 -1.60
CA ARG A 21 -2.42 -2.37 -2.28
C ARG A 21 -3.08 -1.03 -2.56
N GLU A 22 -2.38 0.05 -2.24
CA GLU A 22 -2.77 1.40 -2.56
C GLU A 22 -1.68 2.10 -3.38
N TYR A 23 -2.11 2.92 -4.33
CA TYR A 23 -1.19 3.72 -5.13
C TYR A 23 -0.88 5.02 -4.41
N ALA A 24 0.32 5.13 -3.84
CA ALA A 24 0.78 6.37 -3.24
C ALA A 24 1.45 7.24 -4.32
N ARG A 25 0.81 8.37 -4.63
CA ARG A 25 1.37 9.38 -5.54
C ARG A 25 2.49 10.15 -4.83
N GLY A 26 3.68 10.15 -5.40
CA GLY A 26 4.81 10.89 -4.85
C GLY A 26 4.78 12.39 -5.12
N ASP A 27 3.82 12.86 -5.94
CA ASP A 27 3.76 14.25 -6.41
C ASP A 27 3.58 15.25 -5.25
N GLU A 28 2.73 14.95 -4.26
CA GLU A 28 2.50 15.83 -3.12
C GLU A 28 3.77 16.03 -2.27
N ASN A 29 4.41 14.94 -1.84
CA ASN A 29 5.65 15.00 -1.06
C ASN A 29 6.80 15.62 -1.87
N ARG A 30 6.82 15.42 -3.20
CA ARG A 30 7.82 16.03 -4.08
C ARG A 30 7.64 17.54 -4.18
N ARG A 31 6.40 18.03 -4.29
CA ARG A 31 6.07 19.46 -4.29
C ARG A 31 6.42 20.09 -2.94
N GLU A 32 6.07 19.43 -1.85
CA GLU A 32 6.36 19.93 -0.50
C GLU A 32 7.86 19.99 -0.24
N ARG A 33 8.60 18.93 -0.61
CA ARG A 33 10.06 18.91 -0.56
C ARG A 33 10.66 20.08 -1.34
N LYS A 34 10.21 20.30 -2.58
CA LYS A 34 10.69 21.41 -3.42
C LYS A 34 10.40 22.77 -2.77
N ARG A 35 9.19 22.96 -2.22
CA ARG A 35 8.79 24.18 -1.50
C ARG A 35 9.73 24.46 -0.32
N LEU A 36 10.04 23.44 0.48
CA LEU A 36 10.97 23.55 1.60
C LEU A 36 12.39 23.88 1.13
N GLU A 37 12.90 23.19 0.10
CA GLU A 37 14.22 23.45 -0.47
C GLU A 37 14.35 24.89 -1.01
N ASP A 38 13.32 25.39 -1.72
CA ASP A 38 13.30 26.76 -2.25
C ASP A 38 13.23 27.80 -1.12
N THR A 39 12.44 27.53 -0.06
CA THR A 39 12.35 28.41 1.11
C THR A 39 13.67 28.43 1.90
N ILE A 40 14.31 27.27 2.08
CA ILE A 40 15.65 27.16 2.67
C ILE A 40 16.66 27.97 1.87
N ARG A 41 16.63 27.88 0.53
CA ARG A 41 17.51 28.66 -0.35
C ARG A 41 17.31 30.17 -0.17
N TYR A 42 16.07 30.62 -0.04
CA TYR A 42 15.75 32.02 0.26
C TYR A 42 16.39 32.50 1.58
N TYR A 43 16.21 31.74 2.67
CA TYR A 43 16.81 32.09 3.96
C TYR A 43 18.34 32.02 3.95
N MET A 44 18.94 31.03 3.30
CA MET A 44 20.40 30.95 3.15
C MET A 44 20.96 32.15 2.37
N ALA A 45 20.28 32.59 1.30
CA ALA A 45 20.69 33.76 0.53
C ALA A 45 20.57 35.05 1.36
N GLY A 46 19.50 35.19 2.14
CA GLY A 46 19.32 36.35 3.02
C GLY A 46 20.32 36.40 4.18
N LEU A 47 20.83 35.26 4.64
CA LEU A 47 21.87 35.15 5.68
C LEU A 47 23.30 35.20 5.14
N ALA A 48 23.50 35.08 3.82
CA ALA A 48 24.80 35.17 3.20
C ALA A 48 25.44 36.55 3.44
N PRO A 49 26.77 36.70 3.32
CA PRO A 49 27.42 38.01 3.41
C PRO A 49 26.78 39.01 2.42
N ARG A 50 26.38 40.19 2.90
CA ARG A 50 25.58 41.20 2.17
C ARG A 50 24.13 40.79 1.86
N GLY A 51 23.62 39.75 2.50
CA GLY A 51 22.23 39.34 2.42
C GLY A 51 21.32 40.24 3.25
N MET A 52 20.03 40.23 2.92
CA MET A 52 19.02 41.12 3.51
C MET A 52 18.79 40.95 5.03
N PHE A 53 19.25 39.85 5.64
CA PHE A 53 19.09 39.59 7.07
C PHE A 53 20.33 39.94 7.90
N VAL A 54 21.43 40.37 7.27
CA VAL A 54 22.72 40.60 7.95
C VAL A 54 22.74 41.91 8.75
N ASP A 55 21.97 42.92 8.33
CA ASP A 55 22.01 44.27 8.90
C ASP A 55 21.29 44.40 10.26
N SER A 56 20.55 43.37 10.68
CA SER A 56 19.81 43.36 11.95
C SER A 56 20.03 42.06 12.70
N ALA A 57 20.59 42.14 13.91
CA ALA A 57 20.80 40.98 14.78
C ALA A 57 19.50 40.18 15.04
N PHE A 58 18.38 40.90 15.22
CA PHE A 58 17.06 40.30 15.41
C PHE A 58 16.59 39.54 14.16
N MET A 59 16.74 40.12 12.96
CA MET A 59 16.36 39.43 11.72
C MET A 59 17.23 38.20 11.47
N ARG A 60 18.53 38.31 11.75
CA ARG A 60 19.48 37.21 11.63
C ARG A 60 19.11 36.04 12.53
N GLU A 61 18.88 36.29 13.82
CA GLU A 61 18.51 35.25 14.79
C GLU A 61 17.18 34.57 14.40
N THR A 62 16.19 35.36 13.98
CA THR A 62 14.89 34.86 13.52
C THR A 62 15.03 33.99 12.26
N ALA A 63 15.86 34.43 11.30
CA ALA A 63 16.12 33.68 10.07
C ALA A 63 16.90 32.38 10.34
N GLU A 64 17.87 32.40 11.25
CA GLU A 64 18.62 31.21 11.66
C GLU A 64 17.71 30.18 12.35
N ALA A 65 16.84 30.62 13.28
CA ALA A 65 15.87 29.75 13.94
C ALA A 65 14.87 29.15 12.93
N THR A 66 14.38 29.96 11.99
CA THR A 66 13.46 29.51 10.93
C THR A 66 14.13 28.50 10.01
N LEU A 67 15.40 28.72 9.64
CA LEU A 67 16.18 27.81 8.82
C LEU A 67 16.37 26.45 9.51
N VAL A 68 16.60 26.42 10.82
CA VAL A 68 16.68 25.19 11.61
C VAL A 68 15.36 24.43 11.58
N ALA A 69 14.23 25.12 11.76
CA ALA A 69 12.90 24.50 11.69
C ALA A 69 12.62 23.90 10.31
N LEU A 70 12.89 24.65 9.23
CA LEU A 70 12.69 24.20 7.85
C LEU A 70 13.55 22.98 7.50
N LYS A 71 14.81 22.94 7.97
CA LYS A 71 15.68 21.77 7.79
C LYS A 71 15.15 20.54 8.53
N LYS A 72 14.58 20.72 9.73
CA LYS A 72 13.94 19.63 10.47
C LYS A 72 12.72 19.10 9.74
N ASP A 73 11.90 19.97 9.16
CA ASP A 73 10.73 19.54 8.38
C ASP A 73 11.12 18.84 7.08
N LEU A 74 12.16 19.35 6.39
CA LEU A 74 12.71 18.68 5.21
C LEU A 74 13.24 17.26 5.55
N ALA A 75 13.88 17.09 6.70
CA ALA A 75 14.40 15.80 7.15
C ALA A 75 13.31 14.77 7.52
N LYS A 76 12.07 15.20 7.77
CA LYS A 76 10.94 14.29 8.01
C LYS A 76 10.40 13.67 6.73
N ILE A 77 10.68 14.28 5.57
CA ILE A 77 10.22 13.76 4.28
C ILE A 77 11.09 12.56 3.92
N ASP A 78 10.50 11.35 3.95
CA ASP A 78 11.11 10.15 3.41
C ASP A 78 11.42 10.35 1.91
N PRO A 79 12.69 10.25 1.47
CA PRO A 79 13.04 10.41 0.06
C PRO A 79 12.26 9.47 -0.86
N GLU A 80 11.96 8.25 -0.41
CA GLU A 80 11.20 7.28 -1.21
C GLU A 80 9.72 7.68 -1.34
N SER A 81 9.19 8.52 -0.45
CA SER A 81 7.82 9.03 -0.51
C SER A 81 7.61 10.07 -1.61
N THR A 82 8.70 10.54 -2.24
CA THR A 82 8.66 11.47 -3.37
C THR A 82 8.48 10.75 -4.72
N LYS A 83 8.60 9.42 -4.73
CA LYS A 83 8.38 8.57 -5.91
C LYS A 83 7.00 7.93 -5.86
N ASP A 84 6.48 7.61 -7.03
CA ASP A 84 5.26 6.84 -7.16
C ASP A 84 5.55 5.38 -6.78
N ARG A 85 4.73 4.82 -5.90
CA ARG A 85 4.92 3.47 -5.37
C ARG A 85 3.61 2.80 -4.99
N TRP A 86 3.61 1.47 -5.07
CA TRP A 86 2.58 0.65 -4.47
C TRP A 86 2.92 0.42 -3.00
N ILE A 87 2.00 0.79 -2.11
CA ILE A 87 2.09 0.48 -0.68
C ILE A 87 1.20 -0.72 -0.42
N TYR A 88 1.74 -1.70 0.30
CA TYR A 88 1.04 -2.92 0.69
C TYR A 88 0.73 -2.83 2.17
N GLU A 89 -0.56 -2.77 2.50
CA GLU A 89 -1.06 -2.61 3.86
C GLU A 89 -1.73 -3.89 4.33
N SER A 90 -1.33 -4.31 5.52
CA SER A 90 -2.06 -5.32 6.28
C SER A 90 -3.43 -4.76 6.65
N THR A 91 -4.47 -5.57 6.44
CA THR A 91 -5.82 -5.24 6.89
C THR A 91 -6.11 -5.76 8.31
N GLY A 92 -5.20 -6.55 8.89
CA GLY A 92 -5.37 -7.22 10.17
C GLY A 92 -6.38 -8.38 10.17
N MET A 93 -6.92 -8.75 9.00
CA MET A 93 -7.86 -9.86 8.86
C MET A 93 -7.34 -10.93 7.90
N THR A 94 -7.82 -12.15 8.12
CA THR A 94 -7.57 -13.31 7.24
C THR A 94 -8.67 -13.46 6.20
N TYR A 95 -8.41 -14.18 5.11
CA TYR A 95 -9.44 -14.51 4.12
C TYR A 95 -10.61 -15.30 4.73
N ARG A 96 -10.34 -16.14 5.73
CA ARG A 96 -11.39 -16.83 6.50
C ARG A 96 -12.37 -15.84 7.10
N GLN A 97 -11.86 -14.88 7.88
CA GLN A 97 -12.68 -13.84 8.51
C GLN A 97 -13.39 -12.98 7.47
N HIS A 98 -12.70 -12.65 6.37
CA HIS A 98 -13.29 -11.88 5.27
C HIS A 98 -14.48 -12.60 4.63
N TRP A 99 -14.36 -13.90 4.36
CA TRP A 99 -15.43 -14.70 3.74
C TRP A 99 -16.54 -15.06 4.72
N GLU A 100 -16.25 -15.22 6.01
CA GLU A 100 -17.28 -15.39 7.04
C GLU A 100 -18.17 -14.13 7.16
N ALA A 101 -17.58 -12.93 7.02
CA ALA A 101 -18.32 -11.68 7.04
C ALA A 101 -19.01 -11.34 5.70
N GLY A 102 -18.33 -11.57 4.57
CA GLY A 102 -18.81 -11.22 3.22
C GLY A 102 -19.60 -12.33 2.52
N GLY A 103 -19.66 -13.52 3.10
CA GLY A 103 -20.35 -14.67 2.54
C GLY A 103 -19.73 -15.23 1.26
N VAL A 104 -20.52 -16.04 0.55
CA VAL A 104 -20.09 -16.78 -0.65
C VAL A 104 -19.69 -15.84 -1.78
N GLU A 105 -20.35 -14.69 -1.94
CA GLU A 105 -20.06 -13.73 -3.00
C GLU A 105 -18.65 -13.14 -2.89
N ALA A 106 -18.23 -12.78 -1.66
CA ALA A 106 -16.88 -12.28 -1.42
C ALA A 106 -15.83 -13.34 -1.74
N MET A 107 -16.08 -14.60 -1.35
CA MET A 107 -15.23 -15.73 -1.68
C MET A 107 -15.13 -15.95 -3.20
N GLU A 108 -16.26 -16.01 -3.89
CA GLU A 108 -16.29 -16.22 -5.34
C GLU A 108 -15.52 -15.13 -6.09
N LYS A 109 -15.73 -13.86 -5.71
CA LYS A 109 -14.99 -12.71 -6.29
C LYS A 109 -13.48 -12.86 -6.11
N ASP A 110 -13.02 -13.26 -4.92
CA ASP A 110 -11.59 -13.49 -4.65
C ASP A 110 -11.01 -14.66 -5.44
N LEU A 111 -11.72 -15.80 -5.47
CA LEU A 111 -11.27 -17.00 -6.17
C LEU A 111 -11.13 -16.73 -7.68
N LEU A 112 -12.13 -16.08 -8.27
CA LEU A 112 -12.11 -15.67 -9.67
C LEU A 112 -10.98 -14.68 -9.96
N SER A 113 -10.82 -13.66 -9.11
CA SER A 113 -9.75 -12.66 -9.27
C SER A 113 -8.36 -13.26 -9.15
N ALA A 114 -8.21 -14.27 -8.29
CA ALA A 114 -6.96 -14.99 -8.11
C ALA A 114 -6.70 -16.03 -9.22
N GLY A 115 -7.69 -16.33 -10.07
CA GLY A 115 -7.59 -17.35 -11.11
C GLY A 115 -7.52 -18.76 -10.54
N ILE A 116 -8.16 -19.00 -9.40
CA ILE A 116 -8.31 -20.32 -8.82
C ILE A 116 -9.43 -21.03 -9.57
N THR A 117 -9.15 -22.25 -10.06
CA THR A 117 -10.12 -23.05 -10.81
C THR A 117 -10.41 -24.35 -10.08
N PHE A 118 -11.55 -24.96 -10.42
CA PHE A 118 -11.93 -26.27 -9.92
C PHE A 118 -12.14 -27.21 -11.11
N GLU A 119 -11.38 -28.30 -11.14
CA GLU A 119 -11.48 -29.31 -12.18
C GLU A 119 -12.33 -30.47 -11.69
N LEU A 120 -13.26 -30.91 -12.55
CA LEU A 120 -14.11 -32.08 -12.33
C LEU A 120 -13.69 -33.18 -13.30
N GLY A 121 -13.16 -34.27 -12.77
CA GLY A 121 -12.85 -35.49 -13.48
C GLY A 121 -13.77 -36.65 -13.05
N LYS A 122 -13.71 -37.76 -13.79
CA LYS A 122 -14.36 -39.01 -13.42
C LYS A 122 -13.33 -40.13 -13.45
N GLN A 123 -13.22 -40.90 -12.37
CA GLN A 123 -12.37 -42.08 -12.31
C GLN A 123 -13.00 -43.27 -13.07
N GLU A 124 -12.21 -44.31 -13.31
CA GLU A 124 -12.62 -45.53 -14.03
C GLU A 124 -13.75 -46.30 -13.32
N ASP A 125 -13.84 -46.19 -12.00
CA ASP A 125 -14.91 -46.73 -11.16
C ASP A 125 -16.19 -45.88 -11.16
N GLY A 126 -16.14 -44.72 -11.82
CA GLY A 126 -17.24 -43.78 -11.94
C GLY A 126 -17.33 -42.73 -10.83
N GLU A 127 -16.39 -42.71 -9.87
CA GLU A 127 -16.33 -41.65 -8.86
C GLU A 127 -15.95 -40.30 -9.47
N LEU A 128 -16.63 -39.24 -9.01
CA LEU A 128 -16.34 -37.86 -9.41
C LEU A 128 -15.15 -37.35 -8.60
N LEU A 129 -14.08 -36.97 -9.29
CA LEU A 129 -12.87 -36.43 -8.67
C LEU A 129 -12.86 -34.91 -8.86
N GLY A 130 -12.91 -34.18 -7.76
CA GLY A 130 -12.83 -32.72 -7.75
C GLY A 130 -11.46 -32.26 -7.27
N GLN A 131 -10.75 -31.46 -8.06
CA GLN A 131 -9.45 -30.91 -7.69
C GLN A 131 -9.47 -29.39 -7.74
N LEU A 132 -9.03 -28.77 -6.63
CA LEU A 132 -8.79 -27.33 -6.57
C LEU A 132 -7.41 -27.02 -7.16
N ILE A 133 -7.38 -26.19 -8.20
CA ILE A 133 -6.16 -25.76 -8.87
C ILE A 133 -5.82 -24.35 -8.38
N ILE A 134 -4.77 -24.25 -7.57
CA ILE A 134 -4.32 -23.00 -6.98
C ILE A 134 -3.04 -22.55 -7.71
N PRO A 135 -3.02 -21.35 -8.33
CA PRO A 135 -1.81 -20.82 -8.93
C PRO A 135 -0.66 -20.68 -7.93
N HIS A 136 0.56 -20.96 -8.36
CA HIS A 136 1.75 -20.84 -7.50
C HIS A 136 1.96 -19.42 -6.93
N ASP A 137 1.45 -18.40 -7.61
CA ASP A 137 1.51 -16.98 -7.24
C ASP A 137 0.22 -16.47 -6.60
N VAL A 138 -0.69 -17.35 -6.15
CA VAL A 138 -2.01 -16.99 -5.59
C VAL A 138 -1.93 -15.90 -4.53
N LYS A 139 -0.93 -15.94 -3.64
CA LYS A 139 -0.75 -14.93 -2.58
C LYS A 139 -0.58 -13.52 -3.14
N LYS A 140 0.07 -13.36 -4.29
CA LYS A 140 0.23 -12.07 -4.95
C LYS A 140 -1.04 -11.62 -5.65
N ARG A 141 -1.82 -12.57 -6.19
CA ARG A 141 -3.07 -12.29 -6.92
C ARG A 141 -4.22 -11.94 -6.00
N LEU A 142 -4.21 -12.49 -4.78
CA LEU A 142 -5.18 -12.18 -3.74
C LEU A 142 -5.06 -10.74 -3.22
N ILE A 143 -3.91 -10.07 -3.41
CA ILE A 143 -3.72 -8.67 -2.98
C ILE A 143 -4.78 -7.77 -3.61
N ARG A 144 -5.62 -7.15 -2.77
CA ARG A 144 -6.75 -6.34 -3.22
C ARG A 144 -6.32 -4.93 -3.59
N MET A 145 -6.80 -4.44 -4.73
CA MET A 145 -6.62 -3.03 -5.12
C MET A 145 -7.55 -2.13 -4.32
N GLY A 146 -7.07 -0.96 -3.89
CA GLY A 146 -7.83 -0.05 -3.06
C GLY A 146 -9.18 0.41 -3.61
N ASP A 147 -9.39 0.34 -4.93
CA ASP A 147 -10.63 0.76 -5.60
C ASP A 147 -11.67 -0.37 -5.75
N ASN A 148 -11.37 -1.62 -5.38
CA ASN A 148 -12.22 -2.80 -5.65
C ASN A 148 -13.24 -3.16 -4.54
N TRP A 149 -13.57 -2.21 -3.67
CA TRP A 149 -14.57 -2.42 -2.60
C TRP A 149 -16.02 -2.17 -3.03
N SER A 150 -16.27 -1.66 -4.24
CA SER A 150 -17.61 -1.52 -4.81
C SER A 150 -18.07 -2.78 -5.54
#